data_AF-A0A6N4Q7L7-F1
#
_entry.id   AF-A0A6N4Q7L7-F1
#
_cell.length_a   1.000
_cell.length_b   1.000
_cell.length_c   1.000
_cell.angle_alpha   90.00
_cell.angle_beta   90.00
_cell.angle_gamma   90.00
#
_symmetry.space_group_name_H-M   'P 1'
#
loop_
_entity.id
_entity.type
_entity.pdbx_description
1 polymer ?
#
loop_
_entity_poly.entity_id
_entity_poly.type
_entity_poly.pdbx_seq_one_letter_code
_entity_poly.pdbx_strand_id
1 'polypeptide(L)'
;MIDPVFKKIRSASLNKIPICRSGFWSGKSIYTFSYKHKDTFYSLVSITHSFIIYFFSIAMITNCDPSKMENVCDTSSKSYSKTIAAKSLLGDESPHCFPMNGSSFTVGGKISGLTGSGLTLILNHKNTLVIPAGSTEFSFPTQIPIGSNYEVNFATQAEGNFCELANSSGKVSNKNIKDIEIFCKASCVKCIIFITQNGYPANIGKASNFDSSCHSDPNYPGTGNYKAMVVDGISRRASLTANLGDGQIDWVFKASQAYIRPGGVNIETSNANGLFTSSLSTPITTVSSDHWTGLNSDWTSYLDGACLKWTTKATFELGMTGDAYTQDILTLTAGRGLQNCSVNRELVCVEQ
;
A
#
# COMPACT_ATOMS: atom_id res chain seq x y z
N MET A 1 33.86 -40.27 -3.91
CA MET A 1 33.44 -40.81 -2.61
C MET A 1 32.78 -39.67 -1.85
N ILE A 2 31.47 -39.51 -2.06
CA ILE A 2 30.37 -39.78 -1.12
C ILE A 2 30.07 -38.56 -0.22
N ASP A 3 28.81 -38.17 -0.34
CA ASP A 3 28.04 -37.05 0.21
C ASP A 3 27.41 -37.46 1.59
N PRO A 4 26.35 -36.83 2.14
CA PRO A 4 26.31 -35.79 3.19
C PRO A 4 25.47 -36.18 4.44
N VAL A 5 25.09 -35.22 5.31
CA VAL A 5 23.67 -34.85 5.62
C VAL A 5 23.53 -33.83 6.78
N PHE A 6 22.80 -32.76 6.45
CA PHE A 6 22.14 -31.73 7.27
C PHE A 6 21.33 -32.24 8.49
N LYS A 7 21.29 -31.48 9.62
CA LYS A 7 20.05 -30.88 10.19
C LYS A 7 20.23 -30.08 11.51
N LYS A 8 19.74 -28.83 11.46
CA LYS A 8 18.78 -28.21 12.41
C LYS A 8 19.31 -27.53 13.69
N ILE A 9 19.61 -26.23 13.55
CA ILE A 9 19.47 -25.26 14.65
C ILE A 9 17.96 -25.11 14.92
N ARG A 10 17.46 -25.72 15.99
CA ARG A 10 16.16 -25.43 16.60
C ARG A 10 16.39 -25.01 18.05
N SER A 11 15.94 -23.80 18.36
CA SER A 11 15.46 -23.32 19.66
C SER A 11 16.12 -23.93 20.90
N ALA A 12 17.14 -23.27 21.44
CA ALA A 12 17.36 -23.32 22.87
C ALA A 12 16.43 -22.30 23.52
N SER A 13 15.24 -22.75 23.93
CA SER A 13 14.43 -22.03 24.90
C SER A 13 15.25 -21.94 26.19
N LEU A 14 15.82 -20.76 26.47
CA LEU A 14 16.37 -20.46 27.78
C LEU A 14 15.21 -20.50 28.77
N ASN A 15 15.12 -21.63 29.47
CA ASN A 15 14.14 -21.88 30.51
C ASN A 15 14.22 -20.76 31.56
N LYS A 16 13.05 -20.18 31.83
CA LYS A 16 12.78 -19.19 32.86
C LYS A 16 13.27 -19.71 34.21
N ILE A 17 14.22 -19.00 34.84
CA ILE A 17 14.53 -19.18 36.26
C ILE A 17 13.73 -18.10 37.01
N PRO A 18 12.71 -18.45 37.81
CA PRO A 18 12.00 -17.47 38.63
C PRO A 18 12.85 -17.13 39.86
N ILE A 19 13.08 -15.84 40.10
CA ILE A 19 13.72 -15.34 41.34
C ILE A 19 12.61 -14.86 42.28
N CYS A 20 12.35 -15.59 43.35
CA CYS A 20 11.37 -15.23 44.39
C CYS A 20 12.03 -14.42 45.52
N ARG A 21 11.43 -13.29 45.95
CA ARG A 21 11.85 -12.54 47.16
C ARG A 21 11.07 -13.02 48.39
N SER A 22 11.75 -13.24 49.52
CA SER A 22 11.13 -13.53 50.82
C SER A 22 10.66 -12.24 51.52
N GLY A 23 9.42 -12.22 51.99
CA GLY A 23 8.86 -11.15 52.84
C GLY A 23 8.59 -11.68 54.24
N PHE A 24 9.18 -11.05 55.26
CA PHE A 24 8.94 -11.30 56.69
C PHE A 24 7.63 -10.62 57.12
N TRP A 25 6.74 -11.34 57.82
CA TRP A 25 5.55 -10.76 58.48
C TRP A 25 5.62 -10.97 59.99
N SER A 26 5.36 -9.90 60.75
CA SER A 26 5.39 -9.85 62.22
C SER A 26 4.00 -9.96 62.85
N GLY A 27 3.86 -10.80 63.88
CA GLY A 27 3.24 -10.40 65.15
C GLY A 27 1.79 -10.79 65.49
N LYS A 28 1.68 -11.51 66.64
CA LYS A 28 0.60 -11.56 67.67
C LYS A 28 -0.69 -12.32 67.31
N SER A 29 -1.33 -13.11 68.19
CA SER A 29 -1.50 -13.02 69.65
C SER A 29 -1.74 -14.38 70.33
N ILE A 30 -1.48 -14.44 71.63
CA ILE A 30 -1.60 -15.60 72.54
C ILE A 30 -3.01 -15.65 73.14
N TYR A 31 -3.60 -16.85 73.26
CA TYR A 31 -4.63 -17.17 74.26
C TYR A 31 -4.27 -18.47 74.97
N THR A 32 -4.09 -18.38 76.29
CA THR A 32 -3.94 -19.49 77.23
C THR A 32 -5.30 -20.03 77.64
N PHE A 33 -5.48 -21.36 77.61
CA PHE A 33 -6.53 -22.06 78.34
C PHE A 33 -5.90 -23.20 79.15
N SER A 34 -6.18 -23.22 80.45
CA SER A 34 -5.72 -24.24 81.40
C SER A 34 -6.89 -25.17 81.72
N TYR A 35 -6.70 -26.49 81.60
CA TYR A 35 -7.41 -27.46 82.43
C TYR A 35 -6.57 -28.74 82.66
N LYS A 36 -6.69 -29.24 83.89
CA LYS A 36 -5.92 -30.28 84.60
C LYS A 36 -6.06 -31.70 84.03
N HIS A 37 -4.98 -32.49 84.19
CA HIS A 37 -4.84 -33.94 84.45
C HIS A 37 -5.85 -34.91 83.77
N LYS A 38 -5.45 -36.02 83.14
CA LYS A 38 -4.40 -36.98 83.47
C LYS A 38 -4.28 -37.96 82.29
N ASP A 39 -3.10 -38.55 82.14
CA ASP A 39 -2.85 -39.86 81.51
C ASP A 39 -3.21 -40.01 80.02
N THR A 40 -2.24 -39.85 79.12
CA THR A 40 -1.68 -41.00 78.36
C THR A 40 -0.58 -40.57 77.38
N PHE A 41 0.48 -41.37 77.44
CA PHE A 41 1.73 -41.33 76.69
C PHE A 41 1.52 -41.61 75.18
N TYR A 42 2.27 -40.89 74.34
CA TYR A 42 2.82 -41.32 73.03
C TYR A 42 1.83 -41.75 71.93
N SER A 43 1.29 -40.81 71.11
CA SER A 43 0.90 -41.12 69.71
C SER A 43 0.57 -39.93 68.77
N LEU A 44 0.97 -38.67 69.05
CA LEU A 44 0.52 -37.53 68.22
C LEU A 44 1.62 -36.57 67.74
N VAL A 45 2.90 -36.91 67.92
CA VAL A 45 4.02 -36.00 67.57
C VAL A 45 4.52 -36.17 66.12
N SER A 46 4.09 -37.22 65.38
CA SER A 46 4.61 -37.50 64.04
C SER A 46 3.75 -36.99 62.86
N ILE A 47 2.48 -36.62 63.08
CA ILE A 47 1.56 -36.30 61.96
C ILE A 47 1.40 -34.78 61.74
N THR A 48 1.73 -33.95 62.72
CA THR A 48 1.59 -32.48 62.61
C THR A 48 2.76 -31.79 61.91
N HIS A 49 3.94 -32.41 61.85
CA HIS A 49 5.12 -31.85 61.15
C HIS A 49 5.10 -32.09 59.63
N SER A 50 4.53 -33.21 59.15
CA SER A 50 4.47 -33.50 57.71
C SER A 50 3.44 -32.66 56.95
N PHE A 51 2.29 -32.35 57.54
CA PHE A 51 1.26 -31.52 56.88
C PHE A 51 1.64 -30.04 56.78
N ILE A 52 2.37 -29.51 57.77
CA ILE A 52 2.82 -28.11 57.76
C ILE A 52 3.92 -27.90 56.71
N ILE A 53 4.85 -28.85 56.56
CA ILE A 53 5.91 -28.78 55.54
C ILE A 53 5.33 -28.94 54.12
N TYR A 54 4.29 -29.76 53.94
CA TYR A 54 3.62 -29.95 52.65
C TYR A 54 2.77 -28.72 52.25
N PHE A 55 2.09 -28.08 53.21
CA PHE A 55 1.39 -26.80 52.95
C PHE A 55 2.36 -25.63 52.70
N PHE A 56 3.50 -25.57 53.40
CA PHE A 56 4.52 -24.55 53.16
C PHE A 56 5.24 -24.71 51.82
N SER A 57 5.37 -25.94 51.32
CA SER A 57 6.00 -26.21 50.01
C SER A 57 5.05 -26.00 48.82
N ILE A 58 3.74 -26.19 49.01
CA ILE A 58 2.72 -25.93 47.96
C ILE A 58 2.37 -24.43 47.87
N ALA A 59 2.44 -23.67 48.97
CA ALA A 59 2.18 -22.23 48.95
C ALA A 59 3.24 -21.40 48.20
N MET A 60 4.39 -21.99 47.84
CA MET A 60 5.47 -21.32 47.11
C MET A 60 5.33 -21.36 45.57
N ILE A 61 4.28 -21.99 45.01
CA ILE A 61 4.18 -22.19 43.54
C ILE A 61 2.98 -21.45 42.92
N THR A 62 2.07 -20.84 43.69
CA THR A 62 0.77 -20.38 43.15
C THR A 62 0.63 -18.90 42.82
N ASN A 63 1.69 -18.07 42.92
CA ASN A 63 1.62 -16.66 42.51
C ASN A 63 2.79 -16.24 41.61
N CYS A 64 3.07 -17.02 40.57
CA CYS A 64 3.90 -16.56 39.46
C CYS A 64 3.03 -15.82 38.43
N ASP A 65 2.85 -14.51 38.62
CA ASP A 65 2.43 -13.67 37.50
C ASP A 65 3.51 -13.77 36.41
N PRO A 66 3.15 -13.94 35.12
CA PRO A 66 4.13 -13.92 34.06
C PRO A 66 4.82 -12.56 34.09
N SER A 67 6.12 -12.54 34.35
CA SER A 67 6.90 -11.32 34.27
C SER A 67 6.76 -10.76 32.85
N LYS A 68 6.13 -9.59 32.74
CA LYS A 68 6.24 -8.80 31.52
C LYS A 68 7.72 -8.50 31.34
N MET A 69 8.29 -8.89 30.20
CA MET A 69 9.66 -8.52 29.88
C MET A 69 9.68 -7.01 29.64
N GLU A 70 9.97 -6.26 30.69
CA GLU A 70 10.19 -4.81 30.61
C GLU A 70 11.62 -4.55 30.18
N ASN A 71 11.81 -3.54 29.33
CA ASN A 71 13.14 -3.11 28.92
C ASN A 71 13.86 -2.51 30.14
N VAL A 72 14.95 -3.14 30.58
CA VAL A 72 15.76 -2.69 31.72
C VAL A 72 16.43 -1.33 31.44
N CYS A 73 16.47 -0.89 30.19
CA CYS A 73 16.94 0.43 29.77
C CYS A 73 15.85 1.48 29.52
N ASP A 74 14.58 1.17 29.76
CA ASP A 74 13.51 2.16 29.73
C ASP A 74 13.44 2.90 31.07
N THR A 75 13.75 4.20 31.08
CA THR A 75 13.78 5.06 32.27
C THR A 75 12.42 5.16 32.97
N SER A 76 11.33 4.85 32.28
CA SER A 76 9.97 4.87 32.84
C SER A 76 9.57 3.53 33.49
N SER A 77 10.37 2.47 33.33
CA SER A 77 10.06 1.13 33.83
C SER A 77 10.41 0.94 35.31
N LYS A 78 9.66 0.06 35.99
CA LYS A 78 9.99 -0.37 37.36
C LYS A 78 11.30 -1.19 37.40
N SER A 79 11.66 -1.82 36.29
CA SER A 79 12.87 -2.62 36.16
C SER A 79 14.14 -1.76 36.10
N TYR A 80 14.10 -0.60 35.43
CA TYR A 80 15.20 0.38 35.41
C TYR A 80 15.47 0.94 36.81
N SER A 81 14.43 1.41 37.52
CA SER A 81 14.59 2.00 38.86
C SER A 81 15.18 1.02 39.88
N LYS A 82 14.75 -0.24 39.88
CA LYS A 82 15.31 -1.29 40.74
C LYS A 82 16.78 -1.56 40.45
N THR A 83 17.18 -1.53 39.18
CA THR A 83 18.55 -1.86 38.78
C THR A 83 19.51 -0.70 39.05
N ILE A 84 19.08 0.55 38.86
CA ILE A 84 19.83 1.74 39.28
C ILE A 84 20.00 1.77 40.81
N ALA A 85 18.95 1.47 41.57
CA ALA A 85 19.05 1.39 43.03
C ALA A 85 20.04 0.30 43.49
N ALA A 86 20.03 -0.87 42.83
CA ALA A 86 21.00 -1.94 43.12
C ALA A 86 22.44 -1.51 42.82
N LYS A 87 22.69 -0.84 41.69
CA LYS A 87 24.01 -0.28 41.37
C LYS A 87 24.49 0.74 42.39
N SER A 88 23.62 1.64 42.83
CA SER A 88 23.92 2.63 43.86
C SER A 88 24.30 1.99 45.19
N LEU A 89 23.68 0.86 45.56
CA LEU A 89 24.02 0.13 46.78
C LEU A 89 25.35 -0.63 46.65
N LEU A 90 25.71 -1.07 45.44
CA LEU A 90 26.92 -1.83 45.16
C LEU A 90 28.12 -0.94 44.80
N GLY A 91 27.94 0.38 44.73
CA GLY A 91 28.99 1.33 44.31
C GLY A 91 29.42 1.13 42.85
N ASP A 92 28.55 0.57 42.01
CA ASP A 92 28.84 0.33 40.60
C ASP A 92 28.56 1.60 39.77
N GLU A 93 29.63 2.30 39.39
CA GLU A 93 29.58 3.48 38.52
C GLU A 93 29.53 3.15 37.02
N SER A 94 29.50 1.86 36.64
CA SER A 94 29.43 1.50 35.22
C SER A 94 28.10 1.98 34.60
N PRO A 95 28.13 2.47 33.35
CA PRO A 95 26.92 2.91 32.64
C PRO A 95 25.88 1.79 32.63
N HIS A 96 24.73 2.00 33.27
CA HIS A 96 23.69 0.96 33.37
C HIS A 96 23.10 0.63 32.01
N CYS A 97 22.87 1.69 31.24
CA CYS A 97 22.66 1.64 29.83
C CYS A 97 23.60 2.72 29.29
N PHE A 98 24.35 2.40 28.25
CA PHE A 98 24.90 3.48 27.44
C PHE A 98 23.71 4.35 27.06
N PRO A 99 23.76 5.69 27.22
CA PRO A 99 22.81 6.50 26.48
C PRO A 99 22.92 5.98 25.05
N MET A 100 21.80 5.59 24.43
CA MET A 100 21.79 5.59 22.98
C MET A 100 22.16 7.02 22.64
N ASN A 101 23.45 7.26 22.39
CA ASN A 101 23.91 8.48 21.79
C ASN A 101 23.13 8.49 20.48
N GLY A 102 22.08 9.33 20.46
CA GLY A 102 20.84 9.09 19.73
C GLY A 102 21.16 8.77 18.28
N SER A 103 21.29 7.47 17.99
CA SER A 103 21.78 7.06 16.69
C SER A 103 20.62 7.36 15.77
N SER A 104 20.87 8.24 14.83
CA SER A 104 19.88 8.62 13.87
C SER A 104 20.37 8.13 12.51
N PHE A 105 19.45 7.54 11.77
CA PHE A 105 19.75 6.83 10.53
C PHE A 105 19.04 7.52 9.38
N THR A 106 19.66 7.45 8.21
CA THR A 106 19.07 8.02 7.00
C THR A 106 17.99 7.09 6.46
N VAL A 107 17.02 7.70 5.78
CA VAL A 107 16.01 6.99 5.00
C VAL A 107 16.27 7.25 3.52
N GLY A 108 16.37 6.17 2.76
CA GLY A 108 16.66 6.23 1.33
C GLY A 108 16.24 4.94 0.63
N GLY A 109 16.54 4.89 -0.67
CA GLY A 109 16.05 3.81 -1.52
C GLY A 109 16.60 3.88 -2.94
N LYS A 110 16.10 2.96 -3.76
CA LYS A 110 16.42 2.85 -5.18
C LYS A 110 15.28 3.38 -6.05
N ILE A 111 15.65 3.92 -7.20
CA ILE A 111 14.74 4.46 -8.19
C ILE A 111 14.99 3.73 -9.52
N SER A 112 13.92 3.36 -10.20
CA SER A 112 13.97 2.76 -11.52
C SER A 112 13.02 3.48 -12.47
N GLY A 113 13.45 3.66 -13.73
CA GLY A 113 12.62 4.21 -14.80
C GLY A 113 12.27 5.70 -14.68
N LEU A 114 12.95 6.47 -13.82
CA LEU A 114 12.71 7.92 -13.69
C LEU A 114 13.38 8.69 -14.83
N THR A 115 12.58 9.09 -15.82
CA THR A 115 13.02 9.92 -16.95
C THR A 115 12.53 11.37 -16.84
N GLY A 116 11.45 11.57 -16.09
CA GLY A 116 10.79 12.85 -15.88
C GLY A 116 11.43 13.73 -14.82
N SER A 117 11.28 15.05 -14.96
CA SER A 117 11.69 16.05 -13.98
C SER A 117 10.58 16.38 -12.98
N GLY A 118 10.94 16.99 -11.84
CA GLY A 118 9.96 17.53 -10.89
C GLY A 118 9.44 16.53 -9.84
N LEU A 119 10.01 15.32 -9.77
CA LEU A 119 9.70 14.37 -8.71
C LEU A 119 10.15 14.93 -7.36
N THR A 120 9.24 15.02 -6.39
CA THR A 120 9.55 15.43 -5.02
C THR A 120 8.98 14.42 -4.04
N LEU A 121 9.83 13.92 -3.13
CA LEU A 121 9.43 13.04 -2.03
C LEU A 121 9.23 13.85 -0.75
N ILE A 122 8.40 13.36 0.16
CA ILE A 122 8.21 13.93 1.49
C ILE A 122 8.35 12.85 2.55
N LEU A 123 9.19 13.11 3.55
CA LEU A 123 9.44 12.25 4.70
C LEU A 123 8.65 12.78 5.90
N ASN A 124 7.84 11.91 6.52
CA ASN A 124 7.05 12.19 7.71
C ASN A 124 6.26 13.50 7.63
N HIS A 125 5.72 13.82 6.44
CA HIS A 125 4.94 15.03 6.14
C HIS A 125 5.64 16.37 6.39
N LYS A 126 6.98 16.38 6.51
CA LYS A 126 7.75 17.59 6.88
C LYS A 126 8.94 17.87 5.97
N ASN A 127 9.76 16.86 5.71
CA ASN A 127 11.03 17.05 5.01
C ASN A 127 10.88 16.66 3.54
N THR A 128 10.93 17.64 2.63
CA THR A 128 10.85 17.40 1.19
C THR A 128 12.23 17.16 0.59
N LEU A 129 12.30 16.29 -0.42
CA LEU A 129 13.49 15.99 -1.20
C LEU A 129 13.15 16.01 -2.69
N VAL A 130 13.77 16.92 -3.45
CA VAL A 130 13.65 16.98 -4.91
C VAL A 130 14.59 15.95 -5.53
N ILE A 131 14.08 15.16 -6.46
CA ILE A 131 14.81 14.10 -7.15
C ILE A 131 15.03 14.51 -8.61
N PRO A 132 16.29 14.67 -9.06
CA PRO A 132 16.60 14.94 -10.46
C PRO A 132 16.18 13.78 -11.38
N ALA A 133 15.77 14.11 -12.61
CA ALA A 133 15.52 13.12 -13.66
C ALA A 133 16.75 12.23 -13.89
N GLY A 134 16.54 10.94 -14.16
CA GLY A 134 17.61 9.97 -14.36
C GLY A 134 18.27 9.46 -13.06
N SER A 135 17.83 9.92 -11.88
CA SER A 135 18.34 9.42 -10.61
C SER A 135 17.99 7.94 -10.40
N THR A 136 18.94 7.17 -9.86
CA THR A 136 18.79 5.73 -9.59
C THR A 136 18.70 5.40 -8.10
N GLU A 137 18.96 6.38 -7.24
CA GLU A 137 18.87 6.26 -5.79
C GLU A 137 18.49 7.61 -5.17
N PHE A 138 18.01 7.56 -3.93
CA PHE A 138 17.76 8.76 -3.12
C PHE A 138 18.11 8.51 -1.65
N SER A 139 18.43 9.58 -0.93
CA SER A 139 18.57 9.57 0.53
C SER A 139 18.14 10.91 1.08
N PHE A 140 17.26 10.90 2.07
CA PHE A 140 16.94 12.10 2.83
C PHE A 140 18.15 12.54 3.66
N PRO A 141 18.51 13.84 3.67
CA PRO A 141 19.55 14.36 4.56
C PRO A 141 19.16 14.30 6.04
N THR A 142 17.86 14.35 6.32
CA THR A 142 17.31 14.27 7.68
C THR A 142 17.49 12.86 8.23
N GLN A 143 18.20 12.76 9.36
CA GLN A 143 18.35 11.51 10.10
C GLN A 143 17.19 11.33 11.08
N ILE A 144 16.67 10.12 11.17
CA ILE A 144 15.57 9.77 12.08
C ILE A 144 16.12 8.94 13.25
N PRO A 145 15.81 9.26 14.52
CA PRO A 145 16.27 8.49 15.67
C PRO A 145 15.77 7.04 15.67
N ILE A 146 16.58 6.10 16.19
CA ILE A 146 16.16 4.71 16.44
C ILE A 146 14.79 4.66 17.14
N GLY A 147 13.95 3.71 16.73
CA GLY A 147 12.65 3.43 17.31
C GLY A 147 11.53 4.33 16.78
N SER A 148 11.88 5.43 16.11
CA SER A 148 10.92 6.32 15.45
C SER A 148 10.37 5.69 14.16
N ASN A 149 9.14 6.04 13.81
CA ASN A 149 8.56 5.66 12.53
C ASN A 149 9.12 6.55 11.40
N TYR A 150 9.19 5.98 10.20
CA TYR A 150 9.37 6.73 8.96
C TYR A 150 8.22 6.39 8.00
N GLU A 151 7.85 7.37 7.20
CA GLU A 151 6.90 7.27 6.10
C GLU A 151 7.36 8.20 4.98
N VAL A 152 7.56 7.64 3.80
CA VAL A 152 7.91 8.36 2.58
C VAL A 152 6.69 8.38 1.67
N ASN A 153 6.30 9.57 1.23
CA ASN A 153 5.23 9.78 0.26
C ASN A 153 5.74 10.64 -0.90
N PHE A 154 4.98 10.69 -2.00
CA PHE A 154 5.21 11.68 -3.04
C PHE A 154 4.61 13.01 -2.62
N ALA A 155 5.40 14.09 -2.66
CA ALA A 155 4.86 15.45 -2.64
C ALA A 155 4.39 15.87 -4.03
N THR A 156 5.18 15.54 -5.06
CA THR A 156 4.85 15.73 -6.48
C THR A 156 5.35 14.55 -7.30
N GLN A 157 4.57 14.12 -8.30
CA GLN A 157 5.00 13.14 -9.30
C GLN A 157 5.92 13.80 -10.34
N ALA A 158 6.78 13.00 -10.99
CA ALA A 158 7.62 13.50 -12.08
C ALA A 158 6.79 13.74 -13.35
N GLU A 159 7.05 14.81 -14.08
CA GLU A 159 6.41 15.04 -15.37
C GLU A 159 6.79 13.95 -16.37
N GLY A 160 5.82 13.42 -17.11
CA GLY A 160 6.08 12.36 -18.10
C GLY A 160 6.34 10.99 -17.48
N ASN A 161 6.23 10.83 -16.14
CA ASN A 161 6.32 9.56 -15.46
C ASN A 161 5.21 9.40 -14.40
N PHE A 162 4.78 8.17 -14.16
CA PHE A 162 4.02 7.79 -12.98
C PHE A 162 4.87 6.84 -12.14
N CYS A 163 5.18 7.26 -10.91
CA CYS A 163 6.04 6.54 -10.00
C CYS A 163 5.22 5.92 -8.85
N GLU A 164 5.52 4.66 -8.52
CA GLU A 164 4.94 3.92 -7.40
C GLU A 164 5.99 3.69 -6.32
N LEU A 165 5.56 3.69 -5.05
CA LEU A 165 6.41 3.45 -3.87
C LEU A 165 6.16 2.04 -3.32
N ALA A 166 7.23 1.32 -3.01
CA ALA A 166 7.19 0.08 -2.24
C ALA A 166 8.08 0.20 -0.99
N ASN A 167 7.68 -0.47 0.09
CA ASN A 167 8.36 -0.45 1.40
C ASN A 167 8.54 0.96 1.98
N SER A 168 7.64 1.90 1.70
CA SER A 168 7.83 3.32 2.01
C SER A 168 7.61 3.71 3.48
N SER A 169 7.22 2.78 4.35
CA SER A 169 7.01 3.04 5.77
C SER A 169 7.54 1.94 6.66
N GLY A 170 7.88 2.30 7.90
CA GLY A 170 8.39 1.35 8.89
C GLY A 170 8.95 2.03 10.14
N LYS A 171 9.76 1.29 10.90
CA LYS A 171 10.50 1.80 12.06
C LYS A 171 11.99 1.82 11.80
N VAL A 172 12.65 2.89 12.24
CA VAL A 172 14.10 2.98 12.20
C VAL A 172 14.69 2.04 13.25
N SER A 173 15.56 1.15 12.79
CA SER A 173 16.33 0.22 13.62
C SER A 173 17.79 0.69 13.71
N ASN A 174 18.73 -0.19 14.00
CA ASN A 174 20.16 0.14 14.15
C ASN A 174 20.91 0.23 12.81
N LYS A 175 20.24 0.61 11.71
CA LYS A 175 20.84 0.75 10.37
C LYS A 175 20.09 1.76 9.50
N ASN A 176 20.79 2.31 8.50
CA ASN A 176 20.18 3.11 7.44
C ASN A 176 19.15 2.30 6.67
N ILE A 177 18.01 2.91 6.38
CA ILE A 177 16.96 2.36 5.53
C ILE A 177 17.35 2.63 4.08
N LYS A 178 17.42 1.58 3.25
CA LYS A 178 17.87 1.63 1.85
C LYS A 178 17.03 0.73 0.92
N ASP A 179 15.95 0.18 1.44
CA ASP A 179 15.08 -0.84 0.83
C ASP A 179 13.74 -0.27 0.33
N ILE A 180 13.58 1.06 0.39
CA ILE A 180 12.48 1.73 -0.30
C ILE A 180 12.74 1.66 -1.80
N GLU A 181 11.71 1.30 -2.56
CA GLU A 181 11.79 1.20 -4.02
C GLU A 181 10.80 2.17 -4.66
N ILE A 182 11.29 2.90 -5.67
CA ILE A 182 10.47 3.76 -6.53
C ILE A 182 10.51 3.18 -7.93
N PHE A 183 9.34 2.81 -8.46
CA PHE A 183 9.16 2.28 -9.80
C PHE A 183 8.43 3.30 -10.66
N CYS A 184 9.14 3.95 -11.57
CA CYS A 184 8.58 4.92 -12.49
C CYS A 184 8.36 4.29 -13.87
N LYS A 185 7.21 4.60 -14.48
CA LYS A 185 6.89 4.26 -15.86
C LYS A 185 6.53 5.54 -16.61
N ALA A 186 6.82 5.62 -17.91
CA ALA A 186 6.42 6.76 -18.72
C ALA A 186 4.89 6.95 -18.66
N SER A 187 4.45 8.17 -18.35
CA SER A 187 3.04 8.54 -18.26
C SER A 187 2.83 10.04 -18.33
N CYS A 188 1.84 10.49 -19.09
CA CYS A 188 1.33 11.85 -18.96
C CYS A 188 0.74 12.05 -17.54
N VAL A 189 1.03 13.20 -16.89
CA VAL A 189 0.53 13.58 -15.54
C VAL A 189 -0.67 14.53 -15.64
N LYS A 190 -0.98 15.01 -16.84
CA LYS A 190 -2.25 15.63 -17.25
C LYS A 190 -2.52 15.22 -18.69
N CYS A 191 -2.96 13.99 -18.86
CA CYS A 191 -3.10 13.38 -20.17
C CYS A 191 -4.13 14.14 -21.00
N ILE A 192 -3.76 14.49 -22.22
CA ILE A 192 -4.67 15.15 -23.14
C ILE A 192 -5.69 14.12 -23.65
N ILE A 193 -6.98 14.48 -23.58
CA ILE A 193 -8.05 13.81 -24.32
C ILE A 193 -8.62 14.80 -25.32
N PHE A 194 -8.81 14.35 -26.55
CA PHE A 194 -9.53 15.09 -27.57
C PHE A 194 -10.50 14.18 -28.35
N ILE A 195 -11.51 14.80 -28.95
CA ILE A 195 -12.36 14.19 -29.97
C ILE A 195 -11.79 14.52 -31.34
N THR A 196 -11.71 13.54 -32.22
CA THR A 196 -11.27 13.76 -33.61
C THR A 196 -12.20 14.73 -34.34
N GLN A 197 -11.64 15.57 -35.20
CA GLN A 197 -12.44 16.43 -36.08
C GLN A 197 -13.17 15.58 -37.14
N ASN A 198 -12.52 14.52 -37.62
CA ASN A 198 -13.09 13.66 -38.65
C ASN A 198 -13.79 12.43 -38.05
N GLY A 199 -14.73 11.90 -38.82
CA GLY A 199 -15.28 10.57 -38.60
C GLY A 199 -14.48 9.51 -39.33
N TYR A 200 -14.21 8.39 -38.65
CA TYR A 200 -13.45 7.24 -39.15
C TYR A 200 -14.35 6.02 -39.37
N PRO A 201 -14.08 5.20 -40.40
CA PRO A 201 -14.87 4.01 -40.70
C PRO A 201 -14.56 2.87 -39.73
N ALA A 202 -15.56 2.01 -39.49
CA ALA A 202 -15.43 0.89 -38.54
C ALA A 202 -14.49 -0.24 -39.00
N ASN A 203 -14.22 -0.40 -40.31
CA ASN A 203 -13.55 -1.57 -40.88
C ASN A 203 -12.01 -1.51 -40.85
N ILE A 204 -11.42 -1.17 -39.70
CA ILE A 204 -9.97 -0.98 -39.53
C ILE A 204 -9.21 -2.28 -39.15
N GLY A 205 -9.93 -3.39 -38.95
CA GLY A 205 -9.44 -4.73 -38.65
C GLY A 205 -9.45 -5.11 -37.18
N LYS A 206 -9.15 -4.17 -36.27
CA LYS A 206 -9.21 -4.35 -34.80
C LYS A 206 -9.19 -3.00 -34.09
N ALA A 207 -9.62 -2.95 -32.83
CA ALA A 207 -9.78 -1.70 -32.09
C ALA A 207 -8.47 -0.89 -31.97
N SER A 208 -7.34 -1.56 -31.70
CA SER A 208 -6.03 -0.89 -31.58
C SER A 208 -5.54 -0.18 -32.84
N ASN A 209 -6.07 -0.51 -34.03
CA ASN A 209 -5.65 0.18 -35.25
C ASN A 209 -6.21 1.61 -35.35
N PHE A 210 -7.26 1.96 -34.59
CA PHE A 210 -7.77 3.32 -34.51
C PHE A 210 -6.76 4.32 -33.92
N ASP A 211 -5.73 3.85 -33.22
CA ASP A 211 -4.68 4.72 -32.69
C ASP A 211 -3.99 5.52 -33.80
N SER A 212 -3.80 4.91 -34.97
CA SER A 212 -3.25 5.61 -36.16
C SER A 212 -4.16 6.74 -36.67
N SER A 213 -5.48 6.60 -36.48
CA SER A 213 -6.46 7.63 -36.81
C SER A 213 -6.33 8.83 -35.89
N CYS A 214 -6.09 8.60 -34.59
CA CYS A 214 -5.82 9.68 -33.63
C CYS A 214 -4.60 10.54 -34.02
N HIS A 215 -3.51 9.91 -34.51
CA HIS A 215 -2.30 10.65 -34.88
C HIS A 215 -2.39 11.36 -36.24
N SER A 216 -3.36 10.99 -37.07
CA SER A 216 -3.57 11.58 -38.40
C SER A 216 -4.69 12.62 -38.43
N ASP A 217 -5.46 12.74 -37.36
CA ASP A 217 -6.55 13.69 -37.26
C ASP A 217 -6.04 15.14 -37.10
N PRO A 218 -6.71 16.15 -37.70
CA PRO A 218 -6.34 17.55 -37.52
C PRO A 218 -6.38 18.06 -36.07
N ASN A 219 -7.17 17.46 -35.18
CA ASN A 219 -7.19 17.82 -33.75
C ASN A 219 -6.03 17.21 -32.95
N TYR A 220 -5.16 16.40 -33.57
CA TYR A 220 -3.95 15.89 -32.92
C TYR A 220 -3.07 17.05 -32.41
N PRO A 221 -2.68 17.07 -31.11
CA PRO A 221 -1.92 18.18 -30.53
C PRO A 221 -0.49 18.38 -31.06
N GLY A 222 -0.01 17.50 -31.95
CA GLY A 222 1.33 17.57 -32.54
C GLY A 222 2.38 16.72 -31.82
N THR A 223 2.20 16.45 -30.53
CA THR A 223 3.11 15.63 -29.71
C THR A 223 2.36 14.61 -28.86
N GLY A 224 3.05 13.54 -28.46
CA GLY A 224 2.51 12.49 -27.61
C GLY A 224 2.02 11.28 -28.40
N ASN A 225 1.85 10.16 -27.71
CA ASN A 225 1.24 8.96 -28.30
C ASN A 225 -0.22 8.88 -27.83
N TYR A 226 -1.14 8.57 -28.75
CA TYR A 226 -2.57 8.51 -28.44
C TYR A 226 -3.15 7.14 -28.76
N LYS A 227 -4.07 6.70 -27.90
CA LYS A 227 -4.92 5.54 -28.16
C LYS A 227 -6.37 5.97 -28.30
N ALA A 228 -7.09 5.32 -29.20
CA ALA A 228 -8.53 5.51 -29.33
C ALA A 228 -9.28 4.68 -28.27
N MET A 229 -10.23 5.31 -27.57
CA MET A 229 -11.13 4.69 -26.59
C MET A 229 -12.18 3.80 -27.29
N VAL A 230 -11.71 2.76 -27.96
CA VAL A 230 -12.51 1.79 -28.70
C VAL A 230 -12.11 0.40 -28.24
N VAL A 231 -13.06 -0.51 -28.00
CA VAL A 231 -12.78 -1.87 -27.56
C VAL A 231 -13.38 -2.90 -28.51
N ASP A 232 -12.81 -4.09 -28.53
CA ASP A 232 -13.31 -5.28 -29.24
C ASP A 232 -13.29 -6.54 -28.37
N GLY A 233 -12.88 -6.41 -27.11
CA GLY A 233 -12.74 -7.51 -26.15
C GLY A 233 -11.51 -8.41 -26.37
N ILE A 234 -10.75 -8.22 -27.46
CA ILE A 234 -9.60 -9.05 -27.84
C ILE A 234 -8.31 -8.22 -27.91
N SER A 235 -8.25 -7.25 -28.83
CA SER A 235 -7.09 -6.38 -28.99
C SER A 235 -7.10 -5.24 -27.98
N ARG A 236 -8.30 -4.83 -27.52
CA ARG A 236 -8.45 -3.82 -26.47
C ARG A 236 -9.68 -4.09 -25.62
N ARG A 237 -9.53 -3.94 -24.29
CA ARG A 237 -10.59 -4.14 -23.29
C ARG A 237 -10.36 -3.26 -22.06
N ALA A 238 -11.43 -2.64 -21.57
CA ALA A 238 -11.42 -1.80 -20.37
C ALA A 238 -11.68 -2.58 -19.07
N SER A 239 -12.60 -3.54 -19.11
CA SER A 239 -12.96 -4.34 -17.93
C SER A 239 -13.57 -5.68 -18.34
N LEU A 240 -13.39 -6.71 -17.51
CA LEU A 240 -14.14 -7.97 -17.60
C LEU A 240 -15.44 -7.87 -16.81
N THR A 241 -15.38 -7.27 -15.62
CA THR A 241 -16.49 -7.10 -14.71
C THR A 241 -16.97 -5.64 -14.73
N ALA A 242 -18.29 -5.42 -14.62
CA ALA A 242 -18.90 -4.09 -14.62
C ALA A 242 -18.19 -3.12 -13.65
N ASN A 243 -17.69 -2.01 -14.19
CA ASN A 243 -17.08 -0.89 -13.47
C ASN A 243 -15.84 -1.21 -12.60
N LEU A 244 -15.22 -2.39 -12.73
CA LEU A 244 -14.06 -2.75 -11.91
C LEU A 244 -12.71 -2.36 -12.51
N GLY A 245 -12.56 -2.37 -13.83
CA GLY A 245 -11.28 -2.18 -14.51
C GLY A 245 -10.37 -3.42 -14.43
N ASP A 246 -10.94 -4.61 -14.20
CA ASP A 246 -10.21 -5.86 -14.10
C ASP A 246 -9.95 -6.49 -15.47
N GLY A 247 -8.79 -7.15 -15.63
CA GLY A 247 -8.46 -7.85 -16.87
C GLY A 247 -8.33 -6.93 -18.09
N GLN A 248 -7.83 -5.70 -17.91
CA GLN A 248 -7.55 -4.76 -18.99
C GLN A 248 -6.61 -5.34 -20.05
N ILE A 249 -6.89 -5.05 -21.32
CA ILE A 249 -5.98 -5.32 -22.44
C ILE A 249 -5.79 -4.00 -23.18
N ASP A 250 -4.53 -3.58 -23.29
CA ASP A 250 -4.13 -2.38 -24.04
C ASP A 250 -5.03 -1.16 -23.78
N TRP A 251 -5.43 -0.98 -22.52
CA TRP A 251 -6.43 0.01 -22.13
C TRP A 251 -5.88 1.43 -22.26
N VAL A 252 -6.81 2.39 -22.48
CA VAL A 252 -6.47 3.77 -22.85
C VAL A 252 -6.28 4.68 -21.65
N PHE A 253 -7.05 4.47 -20.57
CA PHE A 253 -6.98 5.30 -19.38
C PHE A 253 -6.10 4.63 -18.33
N LYS A 254 -5.10 5.36 -17.87
CA LYS A 254 -4.22 5.00 -16.76
C LYS A 254 -4.86 5.27 -15.42
N ALA A 255 -4.42 4.53 -14.40
CA ALA A 255 -4.88 4.67 -13.02
C ALA A 255 -4.50 6.02 -12.39
N SER A 256 -5.42 6.58 -11.60
CA SER A 256 -5.20 7.77 -10.77
C SER A 256 -4.64 8.96 -11.54
N GLN A 257 -5.07 9.12 -12.79
CA GLN A 257 -4.49 10.04 -13.75
C GLN A 257 -5.49 11.15 -14.08
N ALA A 258 -5.05 12.40 -13.98
CA ALA A 258 -5.83 13.56 -14.41
C ALA A 258 -5.84 13.64 -15.95
N TYR A 259 -7.02 13.91 -16.50
CA TYR A 259 -7.23 14.12 -17.92
C TYR A 259 -7.76 15.53 -18.21
N ILE A 260 -7.21 16.14 -19.25
CA ILE A 260 -7.50 17.51 -19.64
C ILE A 260 -7.83 17.60 -21.13
N ARG A 261 -8.60 18.61 -21.51
CA ARG A 261 -8.72 19.00 -22.92
C ARG A 261 -7.46 19.75 -23.38
N PRO A 262 -7.19 19.80 -24.70
CA PRO A 262 -6.26 20.78 -25.25
C PRO A 262 -6.59 22.18 -24.70
N GLY A 263 -5.59 22.89 -24.18
CA GLY A 263 -5.78 24.19 -23.51
C GLY A 263 -5.93 24.13 -21.98
N GLY A 264 -5.87 22.94 -21.36
CA GLY A 264 -5.69 22.81 -19.90
C GLY A 264 -6.97 22.73 -19.07
N VAL A 265 -8.14 22.60 -19.70
CA VAL A 265 -9.40 22.45 -18.95
C VAL A 265 -9.54 21.04 -18.41
N ASN A 266 -9.76 20.90 -17.11
CA ASN A 266 -9.88 19.61 -16.42
C ASN A 266 -11.17 18.87 -16.79
N ILE A 267 -11.03 17.63 -17.28
CA ILE A 267 -12.16 16.73 -17.59
C ILE A 267 -12.51 15.96 -16.33
N GLU A 268 -11.62 15.07 -15.88
CA GLU A 268 -11.76 14.28 -14.66
C GLU A 268 -10.45 13.55 -14.33
N THR A 269 -10.34 13.03 -13.11
CA THR A 269 -9.29 12.08 -12.71
C THR A 269 -9.84 10.65 -12.70
N SER A 270 -9.14 9.72 -13.36
CA SER A 270 -9.52 8.31 -13.34
C SER A 270 -9.31 7.70 -11.95
N ASN A 271 -10.04 6.63 -11.66
CA ASN A 271 -9.87 5.87 -10.42
C ASN A 271 -8.57 5.04 -10.42
N ALA A 272 -8.30 4.33 -9.33
CA ALA A 272 -7.11 3.47 -9.18
C ALA A 272 -7.01 2.32 -10.20
N ASN A 273 -8.08 2.02 -10.93
CA ASN A 273 -8.11 1.02 -12.00
C ASN A 273 -8.19 1.65 -13.40
N GLY A 274 -8.02 2.97 -13.52
CA GLY A 274 -8.03 3.66 -14.81
C GLY A 274 -9.41 3.71 -15.47
N LEU A 275 -10.49 3.88 -14.70
CA LEU A 275 -11.84 4.13 -15.23
C LEU A 275 -12.42 5.42 -14.65
N PHE A 276 -13.39 6.02 -15.36
CA PHE A 276 -14.29 7.02 -14.79
C PHE A 276 -15.57 6.32 -14.34
N THR A 277 -15.95 6.40 -13.07
CA THR A 277 -17.10 5.64 -12.54
C THR A 277 -18.16 6.48 -11.83
N SER A 278 -17.97 7.81 -11.80
CA SER A 278 -18.92 8.75 -11.19
C SER A 278 -19.55 9.62 -12.28
N SER A 279 -18.96 10.79 -12.54
CA SER A 279 -19.35 11.77 -13.55
C SER A 279 -18.11 12.56 -13.91
N LEU A 280 -18.05 13.11 -15.13
CA LEU A 280 -16.99 14.03 -15.50
C LEU A 280 -17.26 15.42 -14.92
N SER A 281 -16.22 16.07 -14.40
CA SER A 281 -16.29 17.47 -14.00
C SER A 281 -16.63 18.39 -15.19
N THR A 282 -16.07 18.12 -16.38
CA THR A 282 -16.47 18.79 -17.64
C THR A 282 -16.54 17.78 -18.79
N PRO A 283 -17.38 18.02 -19.81
CA PRO A 283 -17.41 17.14 -20.98
C PRO A 283 -16.10 17.20 -21.77
N ILE A 284 -15.77 16.10 -22.45
CA ILE A 284 -14.55 15.97 -23.27
C ILE A 284 -14.57 16.95 -24.45
N THR A 285 -15.76 17.27 -24.99
CA THR A 285 -15.93 18.26 -26.06
C THR A 285 -17.02 19.28 -25.75
N THR A 286 -16.97 20.43 -26.43
CA THR A 286 -18.03 21.47 -26.38
C THR A 286 -18.94 21.46 -27.60
N VAL A 287 -18.67 20.59 -28.56
CA VAL A 287 -19.54 20.36 -29.72
C VAL A 287 -20.19 18.98 -29.59
N SER A 288 -21.32 18.79 -30.25
CA SER A 288 -21.98 17.48 -30.28
C SER A 288 -21.01 16.42 -30.80
N SER A 289 -21.02 15.25 -30.17
CA SER A 289 -20.15 14.13 -30.55
C SER A 289 -20.94 12.84 -30.74
N ASP A 290 -20.46 12.02 -31.67
CA ASP A 290 -20.86 10.63 -31.85
C ASP A 290 -19.62 9.82 -32.20
N HIS A 291 -19.12 9.04 -31.24
CA HIS A 291 -17.85 8.33 -31.37
C HIS A 291 -17.99 6.82 -31.16
N TRP A 292 -17.12 6.06 -31.82
CA TRP A 292 -17.05 4.61 -31.61
C TRP A 292 -16.56 4.29 -30.20
N THR A 293 -17.15 3.27 -29.58
CA THR A 293 -16.69 2.76 -28.27
C THR A 293 -16.57 1.24 -28.25
N GLY A 294 -17.58 0.50 -28.71
CA GLY A 294 -17.68 -0.95 -28.47
C GLY A 294 -17.91 -1.33 -27.00
N LEU A 295 -18.23 -0.36 -26.14
CA LEU A 295 -18.39 -0.54 -24.70
C LEU A 295 -19.87 -0.66 -24.31
N ASN A 296 -20.20 -1.50 -23.34
CA ASN A 296 -21.43 -1.33 -22.57
C ASN A 296 -21.32 -0.09 -21.66
N SER A 297 -22.44 0.34 -21.09
CA SER A 297 -22.49 1.49 -20.19
C SER A 297 -21.68 1.34 -18.89
N ASP A 298 -21.20 0.13 -18.61
CA ASP A 298 -20.49 -0.26 -17.39
C ASP A 298 -19.00 -0.60 -17.62
N TRP A 299 -18.44 -0.09 -18.72
CA TRP A 299 -17.06 -0.34 -19.17
C TRP A 299 -16.73 -1.78 -19.57
N THR A 300 -17.69 -2.71 -19.57
CA THR A 300 -17.46 -4.02 -20.18
C THR A 300 -17.48 -3.93 -21.71
N SER A 301 -16.78 -4.82 -22.41
CA SER A 301 -16.83 -4.85 -23.88
C SER A 301 -18.13 -5.48 -24.37
N TYR A 302 -18.82 -4.83 -25.30
CA TYR A 302 -19.95 -5.44 -25.98
C TYR A 302 -19.47 -6.25 -27.19
N LEU A 303 -19.36 -7.57 -27.02
CA LEU A 303 -18.74 -8.47 -28.01
C LEU A 303 -19.42 -8.43 -29.40
N ASP A 304 -20.74 -8.19 -29.44
CA ASP A 304 -21.51 -8.08 -30.69
C ASP A 304 -21.64 -6.62 -31.17
N GLY A 305 -21.40 -5.64 -30.29
CA GLY A 305 -21.54 -4.21 -30.57
C GLY A 305 -20.27 -3.55 -31.07
N ALA A 306 -19.44 -4.26 -31.82
CA ALA A 306 -18.15 -3.75 -32.28
C ALA A 306 -17.95 -3.94 -33.79
N CYS A 307 -19.00 -3.91 -34.63
CA CYS A 307 -18.87 -4.07 -36.09
C CYS A 307 -18.05 -5.30 -36.49
N LEU A 308 -18.42 -6.47 -35.94
CA LEU A 308 -17.65 -7.71 -36.02
C LEU A 308 -16.16 -7.51 -35.67
N LYS A 309 -15.89 -6.87 -34.53
CA LYS A 309 -14.55 -6.52 -34.05
C LYS A 309 -13.79 -5.60 -35.01
N TRP A 310 -14.50 -4.61 -35.54
CA TRP A 310 -14.00 -3.57 -36.42
C TRP A 310 -13.49 -4.11 -37.75
N THR A 311 -14.04 -5.22 -38.23
CA THR A 311 -13.63 -5.85 -39.50
C THR A 311 -14.57 -5.50 -40.66
N THR A 312 -15.73 -4.91 -40.38
CA THR A 312 -16.75 -4.60 -41.39
C THR A 312 -17.31 -3.20 -41.25
N LYS A 313 -17.86 -2.69 -42.36
CA LYS A 313 -18.63 -1.44 -42.47
C LYS A 313 -19.97 -1.67 -43.18
N ALA A 314 -20.50 -2.88 -43.06
CA ALA A 314 -21.76 -3.26 -43.67
C ALA A 314 -22.92 -2.45 -43.06
N THR A 315 -23.96 -2.19 -43.86
CA THR A 315 -25.11 -1.35 -43.47
C THR A 315 -26.07 -2.04 -42.49
N PHE A 316 -25.96 -3.35 -42.32
CA PHE A 316 -26.78 -4.16 -41.42
C PHE A 316 -26.05 -4.53 -40.12
N GLU A 317 -24.76 -4.23 -40.06
CA GLU A 317 -23.94 -4.46 -38.87
C GLU A 317 -23.97 -3.22 -37.98
N LEU A 318 -23.93 -3.46 -36.67
CA LEU A 318 -24.06 -2.42 -35.67
C LEU A 318 -22.80 -2.33 -34.79
N GLY A 319 -22.44 -1.11 -34.45
CA GLY A 319 -21.37 -0.78 -33.53
C GLY A 319 -21.89 0.12 -32.43
N MET A 320 -21.38 -0.06 -31.22
CA MET A 320 -21.76 0.73 -30.06
C MET A 320 -21.03 2.07 -30.08
N THR A 321 -21.79 3.12 -29.74
CA THR A 321 -21.35 4.52 -29.82
C THR A 321 -21.67 5.30 -28.56
N GLY A 322 -20.82 6.28 -28.26
CA GLY A 322 -20.93 7.17 -27.11
C GLY A 322 -21.11 8.64 -27.51
N ASP A 323 -21.37 9.47 -26.51
CA ASP A 323 -21.49 10.92 -26.62
C ASP A 323 -20.54 11.62 -25.63
N ALA A 324 -19.54 12.32 -26.17
CA ALA A 324 -18.51 13.01 -25.42
C ALA A 324 -18.86 14.47 -25.04
N TYR A 325 -20.06 14.95 -25.40
CA TYR A 325 -20.55 16.30 -25.11
C TYR A 325 -21.21 16.44 -23.72
N THR A 326 -21.43 15.31 -23.04
CA THR A 326 -22.11 15.26 -21.75
C THR A 326 -21.14 14.95 -20.60
N GLN A 327 -21.56 15.20 -19.36
CA GLN A 327 -20.78 14.89 -18.16
C GLN A 327 -21.05 13.47 -17.63
N ASP A 328 -22.01 12.75 -18.21
CA ASP A 328 -22.39 11.42 -17.76
C ASP A 328 -21.46 10.36 -18.40
N ILE A 329 -21.05 9.37 -17.59
CA ILE A 329 -20.20 8.27 -18.03
C ILE A 329 -21.00 7.26 -18.86
N LEU A 330 -22.28 7.07 -18.54
CA LEU A 330 -23.14 6.14 -19.28
C LEU A 330 -23.28 6.61 -20.73
N THR A 331 -23.38 7.92 -20.93
CA THR A 331 -23.46 8.52 -22.25
C THR A 331 -22.12 8.50 -22.97
N LEU A 332 -21.01 8.76 -22.27
CA LEU A 332 -19.65 8.62 -22.83
C LEU A 332 -19.39 7.22 -23.38
N THR A 333 -19.83 6.18 -22.69
CA THR A 333 -19.53 4.78 -23.05
C THR A 333 -20.50 4.20 -24.08
N ALA A 334 -21.81 4.41 -23.92
CA ALA A 334 -22.83 3.77 -24.76
C ALA A 334 -24.07 4.66 -25.03
N GLY A 335 -23.99 5.98 -24.80
CA GLY A 335 -25.13 6.89 -24.82
C GLY A 335 -25.89 7.00 -26.14
N ARG A 336 -25.21 6.73 -27.25
CA ARG A 336 -25.80 6.75 -28.60
C ARG A 336 -26.26 5.36 -29.03
N GLY A 337 -25.93 4.32 -28.26
CA GLY A 337 -26.37 2.96 -28.50
C GLY A 337 -25.74 2.34 -29.76
N LEU A 338 -26.44 1.37 -30.33
CA LEU A 338 -26.04 0.69 -31.55
C LEU A 338 -26.32 1.56 -32.78
N GLN A 339 -25.29 1.78 -33.58
CA GLN A 339 -25.31 2.58 -34.81
C GLN A 339 -24.76 1.78 -35.99
N ASN A 340 -25.22 2.09 -37.21
CA ASN A 340 -24.79 1.40 -38.41
C ASN A 340 -23.28 1.58 -38.67
N CYS A 341 -22.57 0.46 -38.84
CA CYS A 341 -21.12 0.44 -39.10
C CYS A 341 -20.72 1.08 -40.44
N SER A 342 -21.69 1.33 -41.33
CA SER A 342 -21.46 2.03 -42.59
C SER A 342 -21.29 3.55 -42.44
N VAL A 343 -21.63 4.11 -41.27
CA VAL A 343 -21.50 5.54 -41.00
C VAL A 343 -20.20 5.79 -40.25
N ASN A 344 -19.40 6.75 -40.71
CA ASN A 344 -18.19 7.14 -40.01
C ASN A 344 -18.54 7.84 -38.69
N ARG A 345 -17.77 7.56 -37.64
CA ARG A 345 -17.91 8.16 -36.30
C ARG A 345 -16.59 8.70 -35.81
N GLU A 346 -16.66 9.69 -34.94
CA GLU A 346 -15.49 10.29 -34.32
C GLU A 346 -14.81 9.28 -33.37
N LEU A 347 -13.66 9.66 -32.82
CA LEU A 347 -12.91 8.87 -31.85
C LEU A 347 -12.55 9.75 -30.66
N VAL A 348 -12.67 9.21 -29.45
CA VAL A 348 -12.06 9.78 -28.25
C VAL A 348 -10.61 9.29 -28.21
N CYS A 349 -9.66 10.21 -28.37
CA CYS A 349 -8.23 9.95 -28.40
C CYS A 349 -7.60 10.36 -27.08
N VAL A 350 -6.88 9.43 -26.44
CA VAL A 350 -6.35 9.55 -25.08
C VAL A 350 -4.83 9.43 -25.11
N GLU A 351 -4.14 10.44 -24.60
CA GLU A 351 -2.68 10.46 -24.47
C GLU A 351 -2.17 9.33 -23.57
N GLN A 352 -1.00 8.79 -23.89
CA GLN A 352 -0.34 7.69 -23.20
C GLN A 352 0.88 8.17 -22.43
#